data_AF-Q9Y001-F1
#
_entry.id   AF-Q9Y001-F1
#
_cell.length_a   1.000
_cell.length_b   1.000
_cell.length_c   1.000
_cell.angle_alpha   90.00
_cell.angle_beta   90.00
_cell.angle_gamma   90.00
#
_symmetry.space_group_name_H-M   'P 1'
#
loop_
_entity.id
_entity.type
_entity.pdbx_description
1 polymer ?
#
loop_
_entity_poly.entity_id
_entity_poly.type
_entity_poly.pdbx_seq_one_letter_code
_entity_poly.pdbx_strand_id
1 'polypeptide(L)'
;MSFDSRTSRELSSSSSYRPRAYSITRLRRSGNIRMSSPQTGNHKREYLSARSGAPSFSYDGESSSTVGAAARTNEYKIIRSNEKEQLQGLNDRFANYIEKVHFLEAQNRKLEAELATLKSKWGKETSNIKEMYETELEEARKLLDADVKEKITMEVRVASLQEMLEDLRKRLEDAEKQHADARERFARQNQQLSDLEGEIGLLRRKILSLESEKLKDLQLLQKLQDDMQRLRMDLDNETAVHLDAENRRQTLDEELEFLKLLKDAELKELQTLAYRDTTAENREQWKQEMLQALREIQNAYDDKNDVMRGDVESYYNLKAQEFRTGATKQNMENVHVKEEQKRLRTQMSEMRERLLDVEAKFSAADRELDELRREREEKDRENEKKTGDNNEQVLKLQLEMEAGLVELQMILDAKLQLELEIATYKKLLEGEETRVSLGVIKEATGGRGNSTKKLK
;
A
#
# COMPACT_ATOMS: atom_id res chain seq x y z
N MET A 1 64.23 -13.26 49.91
CA MET A 1 64.88 -12.68 51.12
C MET A 1 64.70 -13.66 52.26
N SER A 2 65.60 -13.64 53.24
CA SER A 2 65.65 -14.57 54.38
C SER A 2 64.59 -14.22 55.46
N PHE A 3 64.14 -15.20 56.25
CA PHE A 3 64.72 -15.44 57.59
C PHE A 3 64.23 -16.74 58.26
N ASP A 4 64.93 -17.12 59.32
CA ASP A 4 64.93 -18.41 60.03
C ASP A 4 63.59 -18.99 60.48
N SER A 5 63.48 -20.31 60.37
CA SER A 5 62.67 -21.15 61.27
C SER A 5 63.49 -21.53 62.52
N ARG A 6 63.20 -20.91 63.67
CA ARG A 6 63.80 -21.25 64.97
C ARG A 6 62.82 -21.15 66.13
N THR A 7 62.26 -22.30 66.54
CA THR A 7 61.60 -22.49 67.84
C THR A 7 61.45 -23.99 68.12
N SER A 8 61.73 -24.54 69.31
CA SER A 8 62.76 -24.19 70.29
C SER A 8 63.21 -25.47 70.99
N ARG A 9 64.50 -25.58 71.34
CA ARG A 9 64.91 -26.40 72.49
C ARG A 9 64.65 -25.56 73.74
N GLU A 10 64.21 -26.19 74.82
CA GLU A 10 64.74 -25.78 76.13
C GLU A 10 64.84 -26.96 77.09
N LEU A 11 65.81 -26.86 77.99
CA LEU A 11 66.13 -27.81 79.05
C LEU A 11 66.13 -27.02 80.35
N SER A 12 65.46 -27.52 81.39
CA SER A 12 65.74 -27.06 82.75
C SER A 12 65.45 -28.16 83.78
N SER A 13 66.50 -28.55 84.49
CA SER A 13 66.41 -29.36 85.71
C SER A 13 66.55 -28.44 86.92
N SER A 14 65.80 -28.68 88.00
CA SER A 14 66.34 -28.53 89.36
C SER A 14 65.44 -29.16 90.45
N SER A 15 66.11 -29.91 91.33
CA SER A 15 66.08 -29.79 92.81
C SER A 15 65.02 -28.86 93.43
N SER A 16 64.40 -29.15 94.59
CA SER A 16 65.04 -29.81 95.75
C SER A 16 64.09 -30.17 96.92
N TYR A 17 64.66 -30.67 98.02
CA TYR A 17 64.17 -30.76 99.41
C TYR A 17 62.83 -31.47 99.75
N ARG A 18 62.97 -32.65 100.40
CA ARG A 18 62.20 -33.04 101.61
C ARG A 18 62.84 -32.33 102.82
N PRO A 19 62.14 -31.99 103.94
CA PRO A 19 61.31 -32.95 104.69
C PRO A 19 60.08 -32.41 105.47
N ARG A 20 59.22 -33.32 105.94
CA ARG A 20 58.46 -33.19 107.20
C ARG A 20 58.29 -34.57 107.86
N ALA A 21 57.93 -34.59 109.15
CA ALA A 21 58.09 -35.75 110.02
C ALA A 21 56.90 -35.95 110.99
N TYR A 22 56.98 -37.05 111.75
CA TYR A 22 56.13 -37.46 112.88
C TYR A 22 54.70 -37.93 112.58
N SER A 23 54.49 -39.22 112.85
CA SER A 23 53.24 -39.74 113.43
C SER A 23 53.61 -40.47 114.73
N ILE A 24 52.82 -40.27 115.80
CA ILE A 24 53.06 -40.87 117.12
C ILE A 24 52.01 -41.96 117.35
N THR A 25 52.45 -43.20 117.50
CA THR A 25 51.59 -44.33 117.88
C THR A 25 52.12 -44.98 119.16
N ARG A 26 51.26 -45.08 120.18
CA ARG A 26 51.58 -45.71 121.48
C ARG A 26 51.39 -47.22 121.41
N LEU A 27 52.25 -47.99 122.09
CA LEU A 27 51.85 -49.28 122.67
C LEU A 27 52.60 -49.56 123.99
N ARG A 28 52.21 -50.62 124.69
CA ARG A 28 52.41 -50.80 126.15
C ARG A 28 53.53 -51.77 126.55
N ARG A 29 54.37 -51.34 127.50
CA ARG A 29 54.69 -52.01 128.79
C ARG A 29 54.87 -53.55 128.81
N SER A 30 56.09 -54.02 129.10
CA SER A 30 56.38 -54.87 130.29
C SER A 30 57.89 -55.04 130.55
N GLY A 31 58.28 -55.40 131.78
CA GLY A 31 59.67 -55.62 132.25
C GLY A 31 60.28 -54.37 132.93
N ASN A 32 60.39 -54.26 134.26
CA ASN A 32 61.27 -54.96 135.22
C ASN A 32 62.77 -54.68 134.93
N ILE A 33 63.61 -54.19 135.87
CA ILE A 33 63.54 -54.18 137.36
C ILE A 33 64.37 -52.99 137.94
N ARG A 34 64.32 -52.77 139.28
CA ARG A 34 65.09 -51.80 140.12
C ARG A 34 64.61 -50.34 140.25
N MET A 35 63.54 -50.18 141.02
CA MET A 35 63.42 -49.22 142.14
C MET A 35 64.47 -49.54 143.24
N SER A 36 64.79 -48.73 144.26
CA SER A 36 64.64 -47.28 144.55
C SER A 36 65.29 -46.94 145.91
N SER A 37 65.64 -45.67 146.15
CA SER A 37 65.74 -45.03 147.49
C SER A 37 65.05 -43.66 147.38
N PRO A 38 64.26 -43.17 148.37
CA PRO A 38 64.80 -42.68 149.65
C PRO A 38 63.84 -42.78 150.88
N GLN A 39 64.10 -41.96 151.91
CA GLN A 39 63.24 -41.53 153.04
C GLN A 39 63.08 -42.41 154.31
N THR A 40 63.81 -41.98 155.36
CA THR A 40 63.32 -41.56 156.70
C THR A 40 61.98 -42.09 157.26
N GLY A 41 62.01 -42.67 158.48
CA GLY A 41 60.82 -42.94 159.31
C GLY A 41 61.11 -43.09 160.82
N ASN A 42 60.37 -42.37 161.67
CA ASN A 42 60.55 -42.25 163.14
C ASN A 42 60.16 -43.48 163.98
N HIS A 43 60.70 -43.58 165.22
CA HIS A 43 59.99 -43.71 166.52
C HIS A 43 60.97 -43.32 167.66
N LYS A 44 60.66 -42.42 168.63
CA LYS A 44 59.87 -42.58 169.89
C LYS A 44 60.40 -43.75 170.78
N ARG A 45 60.72 -43.65 172.09
CA ARG A 45 60.27 -42.87 173.29
C ARG A 45 61.37 -42.95 174.41
N GLU A 46 61.42 -42.25 175.56
CA GLU A 46 60.72 -41.05 176.12
C GLU A 46 61.60 -40.22 177.14
N TYR A 47 61.45 -40.38 178.47
CA TYR A 47 62.03 -39.52 179.54
C TYR A 47 62.29 -40.26 180.90
N LEU A 48 62.84 -39.55 181.92
CA LEU A 48 62.94 -39.87 183.39
C LEU A 48 64.13 -40.76 183.82
N SER A 49 64.65 -40.73 185.06
CA SER A 49 64.71 -39.72 186.16
C SER A 49 65.74 -40.16 187.24
N ALA A 50 65.95 -39.36 188.30
CA ALA A 50 66.80 -39.61 189.49
C ALA A 50 66.41 -40.91 190.27
N ARG A 51 67.16 -41.42 191.28
CA ARG A 51 67.64 -40.73 192.50
C ARG A 51 68.41 -41.67 193.47
N SER A 52 69.23 -41.08 194.36
CA SER A 52 69.59 -41.53 195.74
C SER A 52 70.30 -42.87 196.02
N GLY A 53 71.37 -42.81 196.83
CA GLY A 53 72.00 -43.97 197.51
C GLY A 53 73.32 -43.63 198.21
N ALA A 54 73.28 -43.20 199.47
CA ALA A 54 74.45 -43.03 200.37
C ALA A 54 74.53 -44.25 201.34
N PRO A 55 75.48 -44.41 202.32
CA PRO A 55 76.11 -43.37 203.17
C PRO A 55 77.57 -43.61 203.67
N SER A 56 78.03 -42.71 204.57
CA SER A 56 78.98 -42.95 205.69
C SER A 56 80.47 -43.22 205.41
N PHE A 57 81.43 -42.87 206.29
CA PHE A 57 81.50 -41.99 207.49
C PHE A 57 82.99 -41.54 207.62
N SER A 58 83.34 -40.29 207.98
CA SER A 58 83.85 -39.81 209.31
C SER A 58 85.09 -40.58 209.86
N TYR A 59 85.99 -40.07 210.73
CA TYR A 59 86.17 -38.84 211.53
C TYR A 59 87.70 -38.82 211.94
N ASP A 60 88.34 -37.86 212.62
CA ASP A 60 88.01 -36.57 213.27
C ASP A 60 89.22 -35.60 213.00
N GLY A 61 89.77 -34.69 213.83
CA GLY A 61 89.45 -34.14 215.16
C GLY A 61 90.65 -33.40 215.80
N GLU A 62 90.48 -32.13 216.19
CA GLU A 62 91.52 -31.23 216.73
C GLU A 62 92.07 -31.61 218.14
N SER A 63 93.10 -30.88 218.60
CA SER A 63 93.45 -30.52 220.01
C SER A 63 94.71 -31.14 220.62
N SER A 64 95.44 -30.50 221.57
CA SER A 64 95.56 -29.07 221.93
C SER A 64 96.75 -28.82 222.90
N SER A 65 97.32 -27.60 222.84
CA SER A 65 97.88 -26.79 223.96
C SER A 65 98.88 -27.34 225.01
N THR A 66 100.05 -26.68 225.07
CA THR A 66 100.75 -26.12 226.28
C THR A 66 101.04 -27.03 227.50
N VAL A 67 102.20 -26.98 228.16
CA VAL A 67 102.93 -25.79 228.68
C VAL A 67 104.44 -26.05 228.70
N GLY A 68 105.24 -25.05 228.31
CA GLY A 68 106.66 -25.02 228.65
C GLY A 68 106.87 -24.28 229.98
N ALA A 69 107.63 -24.88 230.91
CA ALA A 69 108.06 -24.19 232.12
C ALA A 69 109.06 -23.06 231.75
N ALA A 70 108.51 -21.85 231.58
CA ALA A 70 109.21 -20.58 231.30
C ALA A 70 110.16 -20.56 230.08
N ALA A 71 109.60 -20.37 228.86
CA ALA A 71 110.44 -20.01 227.69
C ALA A 71 109.78 -19.25 226.51
N ARG A 72 108.67 -19.74 225.91
CA ARG A 72 108.27 -19.32 224.54
C ARG A 72 106.79 -18.98 224.37
N THR A 73 106.50 -17.85 223.74
CA THR A 73 105.14 -17.33 223.49
C THR A 73 104.83 -16.97 222.02
N ASN A 74 105.75 -17.24 221.08
CA ASN A 74 105.69 -16.68 219.72
C ASN A 74 105.15 -17.64 218.62
N GLU A 75 105.16 -18.96 218.84
CA GLU A 75 104.99 -19.97 217.77
C GLU A 75 103.51 -20.15 217.32
N TYR A 76 102.53 -20.00 218.23
CA TYR A 76 101.11 -20.33 217.96
C TYR A 76 100.39 -19.43 216.94
N LYS A 77 100.90 -18.23 216.62
CA LYS A 77 100.27 -17.37 215.60
C LYS A 77 100.50 -17.86 214.16
N ILE A 78 101.55 -18.65 213.93
CA ILE A 78 102.01 -19.00 212.58
C ILE A 78 101.13 -20.11 211.97
N ILE A 79 100.77 -21.12 212.78
CA ILE A 79 100.06 -22.33 212.32
C ILE A 79 98.68 -21.99 211.73
N ARG A 80 97.85 -21.23 212.48
CA ARG A 80 96.50 -20.82 212.03
C ARG A 80 96.50 -19.89 210.80
N SER A 81 97.62 -19.26 210.46
CA SER A 81 97.71 -18.45 209.24
C SER A 81 97.86 -19.33 208.00
N ASN A 82 98.73 -20.33 208.08
CA ASN A 82 99.10 -21.22 206.96
C ASN A 82 97.92 -22.10 206.50
N GLU A 83 97.13 -22.62 207.44
CA GLU A 83 95.96 -23.46 207.15
C GLU A 83 94.86 -22.68 206.40
N LYS A 84 94.63 -21.42 206.76
CA LYS A 84 93.68 -20.53 206.06
C LYS A 84 94.12 -20.24 204.62
N GLU A 85 95.42 -20.05 204.41
CA GLU A 85 96.02 -19.77 203.10
C GLU A 85 95.88 -20.97 202.14
N GLN A 86 96.03 -22.20 202.66
CA GLN A 86 95.80 -23.43 201.88
C GLN A 86 94.33 -23.60 201.46
N LEU A 87 93.38 -23.33 202.35
CA LEU A 87 91.94 -23.36 202.02
C LEU A 87 91.57 -22.30 200.99
N GLN A 88 92.16 -21.10 201.08
CA GLN A 88 91.96 -20.05 200.08
C GLN A 88 92.52 -20.47 198.71
N GLY A 89 93.75 -20.97 198.65
CA GLY A 89 94.37 -21.48 197.42
C GLY A 89 93.65 -22.70 196.81
N LEU A 90 92.87 -23.45 197.58
CA LEU A 90 91.95 -24.48 197.07
C LEU A 90 90.68 -23.87 196.46
N ASN A 91 90.05 -22.92 197.15
CA ASN A 91 88.87 -22.21 196.65
C ASN A 91 89.17 -21.43 195.36
N ASP A 92 90.32 -20.76 195.25
CA ASP A 92 90.72 -20.04 194.05
C ASP A 92 90.90 -20.99 192.84
N ARG A 93 91.37 -22.23 193.07
CA ARG A 93 91.43 -23.28 192.03
C ARG A 93 90.04 -23.76 191.62
N PHE A 94 89.12 -23.94 192.58
CA PHE A 94 87.72 -24.27 192.26
C PHE A 94 87.03 -23.13 191.48
N ALA A 95 87.25 -21.86 191.84
CA ALA A 95 86.73 -20.71 191.11
C ALA A 95 87.22 -20.71 189.65
N ASN A 96 88.52 -20.90 189.41
CA ASN A 96 89.09 -21.02 188.06
C ASN A 96 88.48 -22.18 187.26
N TYR A 97 88.21 -23.33 187.90
CA TYR A 97 87.53 -24.45 187.24
C TYR A 97 86.06 -24.15 186.93
N ILE A 98 85.34 -23.47 187.82
CA ILE A 98 83.94 -23.07 187.61
C ILE A 98 83.83 -22.03 186.49
N GLU A 99 84.71 -21.02 186.46
CA GLU A 99 84.82 -20.07 185.35
C GLU A 99 85.14 -20.77 184.03
N LYS A 100 86.05 -21.75 184.04
CA LYS A 100 86.38 -22.53 182.84
C LYS A 100 85.20 -23.38 182.36
N VAL A 101 84.41 -23.96 183.27
CA VAL A 101 83.17 -24.66 182.94
C VAL A 101 82.15 -23.69 182.36
N HIS A 102 81.87 -22.55 183.01
CA HIS A 102 80.93 -21.55 182.48
C HIS A 102 81.36 -20.96 181.14
N PHE A 103 82.66 -20.78 180.89
CA PHE A 103 83.18 -20.39 179.58
C PHE A 103 82.90 -21.48 178.52
N LEU A 104 83.11 -22.76 178.85
CA LEU A 104 82.82 -23.88 177.95
C LEU A 104 81.31 -24.08 177.74
N GLU A 105 80.47 -23.85 178.76
CA GLU A 105 79.01 -23.83 178.64
C GLU A 105 78.53 -22.70 177.72
N ALA A 106 79.08 -21.48 177.89
CA ALA A 106 78.78 -20.34 177.02
C ALA A 106 79.25 -20.58 175.58
N GLN A 107 80.43 -21.18 175.40
CA GLN A 107 80.95 -21.58 174.09
C GLN A 107 80.09 -22.67 173.44
N ASN A 108 79.65 -23.68 174.20
CA ASN A 108 78.73 -24.71 173.71
C ASN A 108 77.37 -24.11 173.32
N ARG A 109 76.76 -23.26 174.16
CA ARG A 109 75.50 -22.55 173.80
C ARG A 109 75.66 -21.70 172.53
N LYS A 110 76.81 -21.05 172.34
CA LYS A 110 77.10 -20.30 171.12
C LYS A 110 77.21 -21.23 169.90
N LEU A 111 77.96 -22.33 170.01
CA LEU A 111 78.08 -23.32 168.93
C LEU A 111 76.74 -23.98 168.62
N GLU A 112 75.92 -24.31 169.62
CA GLU A 112 74.55 -24.81 169.47
C GLU A 112 73.67 -23.81 168.71
N ALA A 113 73.75 -22.52 169.03
CA ALA A 113 73.02 -21.47 168.31
C ALA A 113 73.50 -21.32 166.86
N GLU A 114 74.82 -21.29 166.61
CA GLU A 114 75.38 -21.24 165.26
C GLU A 114 74.97 -22.46 164.43
N LEU A 115 75.07 -23.67 165.01
CA LEU A 115 74.66 -24.94 164.39
C LEU A 115 73.14 -24.98 164.15
N ALA A 116 72.33 -24.38 165.02
CA ALA A 116 70.89 -24.20 164.80
C ALA A 116 70.59 -23.23 163.65
N THR A 117 71.32 -22.10 163.52
CA THR A 117 71.15 -21.20 162.37
C THR A 117 71.60 -21.84 161.06
N LEU A 118 72.69 -22.60 161.07
CA LEU A 118 73.17 -23.36 159.90
C LEU A 118 72.16 -24.44 159.50
N LYS A 119 71.62 -25.23 160.45
CA LYS A 119 70.51 -26.16 160.20
C LYS A 119 69.24 -25.47 159.70
N SER A 120 68.99 -24.22 160.11
CA SER A 120 67.85 -23.43 159.64
C SER A 120 68.06 -22.86 158.23
N LYS A 121 69.30 -22.66 157.77
CA LYS A 121 69.62 -22.24 156.39
C LYS A 121 69.79 -23.41 155.42
N TRP A 122 70.38 -24.52 155.88
CA TRP A 122 70.54 -25.75 155.13
C TRP A 122 69.19 -26.19 154.57
N GLY A 123 69.11 -26.33 153.24
CA GLY A 123 67.89 -26.69 152.54
C GLY A 123 67.10 -25.49 152.01
N LYS A 124 67.12 -24.32 152.67
CA LYS A 124 66.38 -23.13 152.21
C LYS A 124 66.99 -22.53 150.95
N GLU A 125 68.30 -22.26 150.95
CA GLU A 125 68.98 -21.68 149.76
C GLU A 125 68.83 -22.61 148.53
N THR A 126 68.94 -23.92 148.72
CA THR A 126 68.67 -24.92 147.67
C THR A 126 67.19 -25.03 147.29
N SER A 127 66.25 -24.77 148.21
CA SER A 127 64.81 -24.73 147.92
C SER A 127 64.47 -23.51 147.10
N ASN A 128 64.98 -22.32 147.45
CA ASN A 128 64.76 -21.09 146.71
C ASN A 128 65.32 -21.18 145.29
N ILE A 129 66.52 -21.77 145.11
CA ILE A 129 67.11 -22.02 143.79
C ILE A 129 66.26 -23.02 142.99
N LYS A 130 65.76 -24.08 143.63
CA LYS A 130 64.85 -25.05 143.00
C LYS A 130 63.53 -24.39 142.58
N GLU A 131 62.94 -23.56 143.43
CA GLU A 131 61.69 -22.84 143.19
C GLU A 131 61.83 -21.87 142.01
N MET A 132 62.92 -21.09 141.95
CA MET A 132 63.25 -20.25 140.79
C MET A 132 63.38 -21.07 139.49
N TYR A 133 64.08 -22.21 139.52
CA TYR A 133 64.16 -23.07 138.32
C TYR A 133 62.84 -23.74 137.97
N GLU A 134 61.95 -24.00 138.93
CA GLU A 134 60.60 -24.53 138.68
C GLU A 134 59.68 -23.46 138.07
N THR A 135 59.75 -22.19 138.51
CA THR A 135 59.01 -21.09 137.87
C THR A 135 59.51 -20.81 136.44
N GLU A 136 60.82 -20.75 136.23
CA GLU A 136 61.42 -20.59 134.89
C GLU A 136 61.03 -21.75 133.95
N LEU A 137 61.01 -23.00 134.45
CA LEU A 137 60.55 -24.17 133.69
C LEU A 137 59.03 -24.12 133.40
N GLU A 138 58.22 -23.55 134.28
CA GLU A 138 56.80 -23.33 133.99
C GLU A 138 56.58 -22.22 132.96
N GLU A 139 57.32 -21.12 133.01
CA GLU A 139 57.20 -20.02 132.06
C GLU A 139 57.70 -20.43 130.67
N ALA A 140 58.83 -21.14 130.58
CA ALA A 140 59.30 -21.74 129.33
C ALA A 140 58.28 -22.74 128.73
N ARG A 141 57.54 -23.49 129.56
CA ARG A 141 56.43 -24.35 129.09
C ARG A 141 55.23 -23.54 128.60
N LYS A 142 54.82 -22.51 129.33
CA LYS A 142 53.70 -21.61 128.95
C LYS A 142 53.98 -20.92 127.61
N LEU A 143 55.22 -20.48 127.38
CA LEU A 143 55.68 -19.94 126.10
C LEU A 143 55.67 -21.01 125.00
N LEU A 144 56.23 -22.20 125.24
CA LEU A 144 56.21 -23.29 124.25
C LEU A 144 54.79 -23.70 123.85
N ASP A 145 53.86 -23.80 124.80
CA ASP A 145 52.45 -24.10 124.52
C ASP A 145 51.75 -22.97 123.74
N ALA A 146 52.13 -21.71 123.97
CA ALA A 146 51.64 -20.57 123.21
C ALA A 146 52.18 -20.57 121.76
N ASP A 147 53.49 -20.76 121.57
CA ASP A 147 54.14 -20.86 120.26
C ASP A 147 53.58 -22.04 119.45
N VAL A 148 53.37 -23.19 120.09
CA VAL A 148 52.76 -24.38 119.47
C VAL A 148 51.31 -24.08 119.07
N LYS A 149 50.54 -23.37 119.90
CA LYS A 149 49.17 -22.94 119.56
C LYS A 149 49.15 -21.97 118.38
N GLU A 150 49.98 -20.92 118.39
CA GLU A 150 50.07 -19.98 117.26
C GLU A 150 50.46 -20.71 115.98
N LYS A 151 51.52 -21.52 116.02
CA LYS A 151 51.96 -22.37 114.90
C LYS A 151 50.81 -23.22 114.34
N ILE A 152 50.02 -23.88 115.19
CA ILE A 152 48.86 -24.66 114.74
C ILE A 152 47.83 -23.77 114.04
N THR A 153 47.53 -22.58 114.58
CA THR A 153 46.61 -21.64 113.90
C THR A 153 47.16 -21.13 112.56
N MET A 154 48.48 -20.91 112.45
CA MET A 154 49.14 -20.54 111.21
C MET A 154 49.15 -21.69 110.19
N GLU A 155 49.37 -22.94 110.62
CA GLU A 155 49.31 -24.12 109.75
C GLU A 155 47.89 -24.35 109.21
N VAL A 156 46.84 -24.16 110.03
CA VAL A 156 45.44 -24.17 109.57
C VAL A 156 45.14 -23.01 108.61
N ARG A 157 45.66 -21.80 108.89
CA ARG A 157 45.52 -20.63 108.02
C ARG A 157 46.18 -20.86 106.65
N VAL A 158 47.36 -21.48 106.61
CA VAL A 158 48.06 -21.86 105.38
C VAL A 158 47.28 -22.92 104.61
N ALA A 159 46.76 -23.96 105.27
CA ALA A 159 45.95 -24.99 104.59
C ALA A 159 44.69 -24.40 103.93
N SER A 160 43.96 -23.53 104.64
CA SER A 160 42.79 -22.83 104.10
C SER A 160 43.14 -21.87 102.95
N LEU A 161 44.29 -21.18 103.01
CA LEU A 161 44.78 -20.36 101.90
C LEU A 161 45.19 -21.20 100.69
N GLN A 162 45.76 -22.38 100.90
CA GLN A 162 46.09 -23.33 99.83
C GLN A 162 44.83 -23.86 99.15
N GLU A 163 43.81 -24.27 99.91
CA GLU A 163 42.51 -24.70 99.40
C GLU A 163 41.85 -23.60 98.54
N MET A 164 41.81 -22.36 99.02
CA MET A 164 41.28 -21.23 98.24
C MET A 164 42.10 -20.91 96.98
N LEU A 165 43.43 -21.12 96.99
CA LEU A 165 44.27 -20.95 95.79
C LEU A 165 44.04 -22.06 94.76
N GLU A 166 43.84 -23.31 95.20
CA GLU A 166 43.49 -24.44 94.35
C GLU A 166 42.14 -24.20 93.66
N ASP A 167 41.15 -23.73 94.44
CA ASP A 167 39.81 -23.43 93.96
C ASP A 167 39.76 -22.23 92.99
N LEU A 168 40.57 -21.19 93.24
CA LEU A 168 40.73 -20.06 92.31
C LEU A 168 41.47 -20.45 91.02
N ARG A 169 42.50 -21.30 91.09
CA ARG A 169 43.19 -21.85 89.90
C ARG A 169 42.22 -22.62 89.01
N LYS A 170 41.43 -23.53 89.60
CA LYS A 170 40.45 -24.31 88.85
C LYS A 170 39.40 -23.42 88.16
N ARG A 171 38.88 -22.41 88.87
CA ARG A 171 37.96 -21.42 88.28
C ARG A 171 38.59 -20.62 87.14
N LEU A 172 39.89 -20.30 87.24
CA LEU A 172 40.63 -19.63 86.18
C LEU A 172 40.82 -20.53 84.97
N GLU A 173 41.25 -21.79 85.15
CA GLU A 173 41.35 -22.75 84.04
C GLU A 173 40.00 -22.98 83.34
N ASP A 174 38.91 -23.10 84.10
CA ASP A 174 37.58 -23.33 83.54
C ASP A 174 37.05 -22.10 82.79
N ALA A 175 37.41 -20.89 83.24
CA ALA A 175 37.16 -19.65 82.49
C ALA A 175 38.04 -19.54 81.22
N GLU A 176 39.31 -19.96 81.27
CA GLU A 176 40.19 -20.00 80.10
C GLU A 176 39.69 -20.99 79.04
N LYS A 177 39.24 -22.19 79.46
CA LYS A 177 38.56 -23.17 78.59
C LYS A 177 37.32 -22.56 77.93
N GLN A 178 36.45 -21.90 78.71
CA GLN A 178 35.26 -21.21 78.16
C GLN A 178 35.62 -20.08 77.19
N HIS A 179 36.68 -19.32 77.45
CA HIS A 179 37.18 -18.31 76.52
C HIS A 179 37.80 -18.90 75.23
N ALA A 180 38.45 -20.06 75.31
CA ALA A 180 38.95 -20.77 74.13
C ALA A 180 37.78 -21.29 73.27
N ASP A 181 36.80 -21.97 73.88
CA ASP A 181 35.55 -22.41 73.26
C ASP A 181 34.81 -21.25 72.57
N ALA A 182 34.67 -20.11 73.26
CA ALA A 182 34.00 -18.93 72.73
C ALA A 182 34.76 -18.32 71.54
N ARG A 183 36.11 -18.26 71.61
CA ARG A 183 36.96 -17.81 70.49
C ARG A 183 36.83 -18.73 69.28
N GLU A 184 36.79 -20.05 69.48
CA GLU A 184 36.66 -21.00 68.37
C GLU A 184 35.27 -20.91 67.72
N ARG A 185 34.20 -20.83 68.52
CA ARG A 185 32.83 -20.60 68.02
C ARG A 185 32.72 -19.30 67.22
N PHE A 186 33.31 -18.22 67.71
CA PHE A 186 33.35 -16.93 67.02
C PHE A 186 34.15 -16.99 65.72
N ALA A 187 35.29 -17.70 65.68
CA ALA A 187 36.07 -17.91 64.46
C ALA A 187 35.28 -18.72 63.41
N ARG A 188 34.59 -19.79 63.83
CA ARG A 188 33.70 -20.58 62.95
C ARG A 188 32.55 -19.73 62.39
N GLN A 189 31.93 -18.89 63.22
CA GLN A 189 30.86 -17.97 62.79
C GLN A 189 31.36 -16.90 61.82
N ASN A 190 32.55 -16.33 62.04
CA ASN A 190 33.13 -15.35 61.12
C ASN A 190 33.50 -15.97 59.77
N GLN A 191 33.94 -17.24 59.74
CA GLN A 191 34.14 -17.96 58.49
C GLN A 191 32.80 -18.13 57.74
N GLN A 192 31.75 -18.61 58.42
CA GLN A 192 30.42 -18.75 57.83
C GLN A 192 29.85 -17.42 57.30
N LEU A 193 30.09 -16.29 57.99
CA LEU A 193 29.72 -14.96 57.50
C LEU A 193 30.48 -14.59 56.23
N SER A 194 31.81 -14.81 56.19
CA SER A 194 32.65 -14.56 55.01
C SER A 194 32.22 -15.42 53.80
N ASP A 195 31.87 -16.68 54.04
CA ASP A 195 31.40 -17.61 53.01
C ASP A 195 30.06 -17.14 52.42
N LEU A 196 29.11 -16.72 53.28
CA LEU A 196 27.80 -16.18 52.89
C LEU A 196 27.91 -14.82 52.20
N GLU A 197 28.83 -13.94 52.63
CA GLU A 197 29.13 -12.68 51.94
C GLU A 197 29.69 -12.94 50.52
N GLY A 198 30.53 -13.98 50.38
CA GLY A 198 31.01 -14.48 49.09
C GLY A 198 29.89 -14.98 48.18
N GLU A 199 28.95 -15.78 48.72
CA GLU A 199 27.77 -16.25 48.00
C GLU A 199 26.85 -15.10 47.57
N ILE A 200 26.55 -14.15 48.47
CA ILE A 200 25.80 -12.93 48.15
C ILE A 200 26.51 -12.14 47.03
N GLY A 201 27.85 -12.06 47.07
CA GLY A 201 28.67 -11.45 46.02
C GLY A 201 28.63 -12.19 44.67
N LEU A 202 28.39 -13.51 44.65
CA LEU A 202 28.17 -14.30 43.44
C LEU A 202 26.74 -14.12 42.90
N LEU A 203 25.73 -14.22 43.78
CA LEU A 203 24.32 -14.06 43.43
C LEU A 203 24.04 -12.66 42.85
N ARG A 204 24.57 -11.59 43.47
CA ARG A 204 24.48 -10.21 42.92
C ARG A 204 25.07 -10.10 41.51
N ARG A 205 26.20 -10.75 41.24
CA ARG A 205 26.80 -10.79 39.89
C ARG A 205 25.95 -11.55 38.89
N LYS A 206 25.32 -12.67 39.27
CA LYS A 206 24.42 -13.40 38.35
C LYS A 206 23.11 -12.64 38.09
N ILE A 207 22.56 -11.93 39.08
CA ILE A 207 21.41 -11.03 38.89
C ILE A 207 21.74 -9.96 37.84
N LEU A 208 22.86 -9.24 37.99
CA LEU A 208 23.29 -8.21 37.02
C LEU A 208 23.51 -8.77 35.60
N SER A 209 23.99 -10.02 35.47
CA SER A 209 24.09 -10.71 34.18
C SER A 209 22.71 -10.95 33.56
N LEU A 210 21.78 -11.52 34.33
CA LEU A 210 20.40 -11.81 33.91
C LEU A 210 19.62 -10.52 33.56
N GLU A 211 19.87 -9.42 34.28
CA GLU A 211 19.30 -8.10 33.97
C GLU A 211 19.86 -7.54 32.66
N SER A 212 21.16 -7.72 32.40
CA SER A 212 21.79 -7.35 31.12
C SER A 212 21.31 -8.22 29.94
N GLU A 213 21.07 -9.52 30.18
CA GLU A 213 20.46 -10.46 29.22
C GLU A 213 19.03 -10.00 28.89
N LYS A 214 18.17 -9.85 29.91
CA LYS A 214 16.78 -9.37 29.79
C LYS A 214 16.67 -8.00 29.08
N LEU A 215 17.61 -7.07 29.31
CA LEU A 215 17.61 -5.77 28.63
C LEU A 215 17.79 -5.92 27.11
N LYS A 216 18.67 -6.83 26.67
CA LYS A 216 18.91 -7.11 25.24
C LYS A 216 17.68 -7.77 24.62
N ASP A 217 17.05 -8.70 25.32
CA ASP A 217 15.83 -9.38 24.86
C ASP A 217 14.67 -8.39 24.71
N LEU A 218 14.50 -7.46 25.65
CA LEU A 218 13.51 -6.38 25.54
C LEU A 218 13.80 -5.45 24.35
N GLN A 219 15.06 -5.10 24.09
CA GLN A 219 15.45 -4.31 22.92
C GLN A 219 15.25 -5.07 21.59
N LEU A 220 15.39 -6.40 21.59
CA LEU A 220 15.11 -7.23 20.41
C LEU A 220 13.60 -7.34 20.17
N LEU A 221 12.82 -7.59 21.22
CA LEU A 221 11.36 -7.64 21.14
C LEU A 221 10.77 -6.30 20.67
N GLN A 222 11.31 -5.16 21.12
CA GLN A 222 10.90 -3.85 20.63
C GLN A 222 11.17 -3.71 19.12
N LYS A 223 12.37 -4.06 18.63
CA LYS A 223 12.69 -4.00 17.20
C LYS A 223 11.77 -4.89 16.37
N LEU A 224 11.54 -6.13 16.82
CA LEU A 224 10.61 -7.06 16.16
C LEU A 224 9.17 -6.51 16.15
N GLN A 225 8.74 -5.82 17.20
CA GLN A 225 7.44 -5.16 17.25
C GLN A 225 7.38 -3.96 16.27
N ASP A 226 8.42 -3.12 16.21
CA ASP A 226 8.52 -2.00 15.28
C ASP A 226 8.52 -2.48 13.82
N ASP A 227 9.25 -3.56 13.52
CA ASP A 227 9.31 -4.17 12.19
C ASP A 227 8.00 -4.89 11.82
N MET A 228 7.30 -5.53 12.77
CA MET A 228 5.94 -6.03 12.56
C MET A 228 4.93 -4.91 12.29
N GLN A 229 5.07 -3.75 12.93
CA GLN A 229 4.23 -2.59 12.64
C GLN A 229 4.49 -2.02 11.24
N ARG A 230 5.76 -1.93 10.82
CA ARG A 230 6.16 -1.55 9.45
C ARG A 230 5.57 -2.49 8.41
N LEU A 231 5.86 -3.80 8.52
CA LEU A 231 5.36 -4.80 7.57
C LEU A 231 3.84 -4.84 7.49
N ARG A 232 3.14 -4.50 8.58
CA ARG A 232 1.69 -4.32 8.54
C ARG A 232 1.28 -3.05 7.78
N MET A 233 1.91 -1.91 8.04
CA MET A 233 1.65 -0.68 7.28
C MET A 233 1.97 -0.84 5.79
N ASP A 234 3.04 -1.55 5.45
CA ASP A 234 3.42 -1.85 4.06
C ASP A 234 2.38 -2.75 3.39
N LEU A 235 1.85 -3.77 4.10
CA LEU A 235 0.73 -4.59 3.62
C LEU A 235 -0.56 -3.77 3.45
N ASP A 236 -0.91 -2.93 4.44
CA ASP A 236 -2.09 -2.07 4.39
C ASP A 236 -1.97 -1.08 3.20
N ASN A 237 -0.77 -0.56 2.91
CA ASN A 237 -0.48 0.27 1.73
C ASN A 237 -0.61 -0.51 0.40
N GLU A 238 0.01 -1.68 0.28
CA GLU A 238 -0.06 -2.51 -0.95
C GLU A 238 -1.49 -2.99 -1.24
N THR A 239 -2.29 -3.30 -0.20
CA THR A 239 -3.73 -3.64 -0.40
C THR A 239 -4.54 -2.43 -0.89
N ALA A 240 -4.21 -1.21 -0.44
CA ALA A 240 -4.83 0.01 -0.97
C ALA A 240 -4.43 0.25 -2.44
N VAL A 241 -3.15 0.08 -2.79
CA VAL A 241 -2.65 0.20 -4.19
C VAL A 241 -3.28 -0.86 -5.09
N HIS A 242 -3.42 -2.11 -4.63
CA HIS A 242 -4.12 -3.17 -5.35
C HIS A 242 -5.59 -2.82 -5.59
N LEU A 243 -6.30 -2.32 -4.55
CA LEU A 243 -7.71 -1.92 -4.68
C LEU A 243 -7.87 -0.76 -5.67
N ASP A 244 -6.97 0.24 -5.64
CA ASP A 244 -6.94 1.34 -6.60
C ASP A 244 -6.69 0.86 -8.04
N ALA A 245 -5.80 -0.12 -8.23
CA ALA A 245 -5.54 -0.72 -9.54
C ALA A 245 -6.73 -1.57 -10.05
N GLU A 246 -7.39 -2.32 -9.16
CA GLU A 246 -8.59 -3.09 -9.47
C GLU A 246 -9.79 -2.18 -9.81
N ASN A 247 -9.99 -1.09 -9.07
CA ASN A 247 -11.01 -0.09 -9.38
C ASN A 247 -10.79 0.50 -10.79
N ARG A 248 -9.56 0.88 -11.12
CA ARG A 248 -9.20 1.38 -12.47
C ARG A 248 -9.40 0.33 -13.55
N ARG A 249 -9.10 -0.94 -13.26
CA ARG A 249 -9.39 -2.07 -14.17
C ARG A 249 -10.89 -2.19 -14.43
N GLN A 250 -11.72 -2.13 -13.39
CA GLN A 250 -13.18 -2.19 -13.52
C GLN A 250 -13.71 -1.04 -14.39
N THR A 251 -13.26 0.21 -14.16
CA THR A 251 -13.65 1.34 -15.02
C THR A 251 -13.25 1.14 -16.48
N LEU A 252 -12.04 0.62 -16.76
CA LEU A 252 -11.60 0.32 -18.12
C LEU A 252 -12.37 -0.84 -18.77
N ASP A 253 -12.77 -1.86 -18.00
CA ASP A 253 -13.63 -2.94 -18.48
C ASP A 253 -15.04 -2.41 -18.81
N GLU A 254 -15.62 -1.54 -17.97
CA GLU A 254 -16.89 -0.85 -18.21
C GLU A 254 -16.83 0.06 -19.45
N GLU A 255 -15.75 0.83 -19.63
CA GLU A 255 -15.50 1.63 -20.83
C GLU A 255 -15.40 0.75 -22.09
N LEU A 256 -14.71 -0.40 -22.01
CA LEU A 256 -14.59 -1.35 -23.10
C LEU A 256 -15.91 -2.03 -23.43
N GLU A 257 -16.77 -2.32 -22.45
CA GLU A 257 -18.12 -2.83 -22.69
C GLU A 257 -19.05 -1.78 -23.29
N PHE A 258 -19.01 -0.54 -22.79
CA PHE A 258 -19.72 0.58 -23.40
C PHE A 258 -19.30 0.81 -24.86
N LEU A 259 -18.00 0.78 -25.16
CA LEU A 259 -17.48 0.93 -26.53
C LEU A 259 -17.89 -0.23 -27.44
N LYS A 260 -17.92 -1.48 -26.96
CA LYS A 260 -18.47 -2.62 -27.72
C LYS A 260 -19.95 -2.40 -28.03
N LEU A 261 -20.76 -2.05 -27.03
CA LEU A 261 -22.20 -1.81 -27.20
C LEU A 261 -22.48 -0.64 -28.17
N LEU A 262 -21.69 0.43 -28.11
CA LEU A 262 -21.75 1.56 -29.04
C LEU A 262 -21.41 1.13 -30.47
N LYS A 263 -20.34 0.35 -30.67
CA LYS A 263 -19.97 -0.14 -32.00
C LYS A 263 -20.95 -1.18 -32.55
N ASP A 264 -21.52 -2.02 -31.71
CA ASP A 264 -22.63 -2.91 -32.09
C ASP A 264 -23.91 -2.13 -32.44
N ALA A 265 -24.13 -0.93 -31.88
CA ALA A 265 -25.22 -0.05 -32.27
C ALA A 265 -24.95 0.65 -33.61
N GLU A 266 -23.76 1.26 -33.77
CA GLU A 266 -23.32 1.85 -35.04
C GLU A 266 -23.38 0.84 -36.20
N LEU A 267 -22.93 -0.40 -35.98
CA LEU A 267 -22.99 -1.47 -36.98
C LEU A 267 -24.43 -1.85 -37.34
N LYS A 268 -25.36 -1.86 -36.37
CA LYS A 268 -26.80 -2.10 -36.64
C LYS A 268 -27.39 -0.94 -37.44
N GLU A 269 -27.09 0.31 -37.09
CA GLU A 269 -27.55 1.48 -37.84
C GLU A 269 -27.04 1.45 -39.29
N LEU A 270 -25.74 1.26 -39.49
CA LEU A 270 -25.12 1.11 -40.82
C LEU A 270 -25.71 -0.08 -41.59
N GLN A 271 -26.00 -1.20 -40.93
CA GLN A 271 -26.68 -2.33 -41.56
C GLN A 271 -28.12 -1.98 -41.98
N THR A 272 -28.87 -1.22 -41.18
CA THR A 272 -30.21 -0.75 -41.60
C THR A 272 -30.15 0.24 -42.76
N LEU A 273 -29.12 1.09 -42.85
CA LEU A 273 -28.91 1.98 -44.00
C LEU A 273 -28.60 1.18 -45.27
N ALA A 274 -27.70 0.19 -45.20
CA ALA A 274 -27.42 -0.71 -46.33
C ALA A 274 -28.67 -1.53 -46.76
N TYR A 275 -29.55 -1.89 -45.83
CA TYR A 275 -30.85 -2.49 -46.15
C TYR A 275 -31.84 -1.51 -46.80
N ARG A 276 -31.76 -0.20 -46.50
CA ARG A 276 -32.57 0.82 -47.20
C ARG A 276 -32.10 1.04 -48.63
N ASP A 277 -30.78 1.13 -48.86
CA ASP A 277 -30.21 1.27 -50.20
C ASP A 277 -30.51 0.08 -51.12
N THR A 278 -30.66 -1.11 -50.55
CA THR A 278 -31.00 -2.34 -51.29
C THR A 278 -32.50 -2.60 -51.46
N THR A 279 -33.38 -1.66 -51.09
CA THR A 279 -34.84 -1.78 -51.29
C THR A 279 -35.24 -1.90 -52.77
N ALA A 280 -36.50 -2.31 -53.01
CA ALA A 280 -37.07 -2.33 -54.35
C ALA A 280 -37.34 -0.91 -54.90
N GLU A 281 -37.73 0.04 -54.04
CA GLU A 281 -38.03 1.42 -54.45
C GLU A 281 -36.79 2.13 -55.00
N ASN A 282 -35.65 2.08 -54.30
CA ASN A 282 -34.40 2.66 -54.81
C ASN A 282 -33.99 2.03 -56.16
N ARG A 283 -34.17 0.71 -56.34
CA ARG A 283 -33.90 0.04 -57.62
C ARG A 283 -34.89 0.44 -58.73
N GLU A 284 -36.14 0.72 -58.38
CA GLU A 284 -37.14 1.22 -59.33
C GLU A 284 -36.86 2.69 -59.70
N GLN A 285 -36.33 3.51 -58.78
CA GLN A 285 -35.84 4.87 -59.04
C GLN A 285 -34.65 4.88 -60.01
N TRP A 286 -33.57 4.14 -59.70
CA TRP A 286 -32.42 4.01 -60.62
C TRP A 286 -32.82 3.50 -62.02
N LYS A 287 -33.81 2.59 -62.07
CA LYS A 287 -34.41 2.10 -63.32
C LYS A 287 -35.22 3.18 -64.06
N GLN A 288 -35.96 4.02 -63.35
CA GLN A 288 -36.69 5.16 -63.94
C GLN A 288 -35.74 6.22 -64.49
N GLU A 289 -34.67 6.57 -63.77
CA GLU A 289 -33.62 7.49 -64.23
C GLU A 289 -32.91 6.94 -65.48
N MET A 290 -32.53 5.66 -65.46
CA MET A 290 -31.93 4.99 -66.64
C MET A 290 -32.88 4.95 -67.84
N LEU A 291 -34.19 4.74 -67.61
CA LEU A 291 -35.24 4.81 -68.65
C LEU A 291 -35.55 6.25 -69.10
N GLN A 292 -35.20 7.28 -68.32
CA GLN A 292 -35.25 8.67 -68.75
C GLN A 292 -34.06 8.97 -69.67
N ALA A 293 -32.83 8.68 -69.24
CA ALA A 293 -31.63 8.87 -70.04
C ALA A 293 -31.70 8.14 -71.40
N LEU A 294 -32.26 6.92 -71.42
CA LEU A 294 -32.51 6.18 -72.67
C LEU A 294 -33.48 6.89 -73.62
N ARG A 295 -34.54 7.52 -73.09
CA ARG A 295 -35.51 8.29 -73.90
C ARG A 295 -34.93 9.63 -74.37
N GLU A 296 -34.12 10.30 -73.56
CA GLU A 296 -33.41 11.52 -73.96
C GLU A 296 -32.41 11.24 -75.09
N ILE A 297 -31.70 10.11 -75.03
CA ILE A 297 -30.84 9.63 -76.13
C ILE A 297 -31.66 9.31 -77.38
N GLN A 298 -32.80 8.60 -77.25
CA GLN A 298 -33.67 8.29 -78.40
C GLN A 298 -34.20 9.55 -79.08
N ASN A 299 -34.76 10.50 -78.30
CA ASN A 299 -35.23 11.78 -78.81
C ASN A 299 -34.12 12.54 -79.56
N ALA A 300 -32.90 12.58 -79.02
CA ALA A 300 -31.76 13.25 -79.68
C ALA A 300 -31.30 12.56 -80.99
N TYR A 301 -31.55 11.26 -81.15
CA TYR A 301 -31.37 10.56 -82.44
C TYR A 301 -32.53 10.85 -83.41
N ASP A 302 -33.77 10.93 -82.93
CA ASP A 302 -34.94 11.22 -83.76
C ASP A 302 -34.97 12.68 -84.23
N ASP A 303 -34.65 13.65 -83.37
CA ASP A 303 -34.40 15.05 -83.75
C ASP A 303 -33.35 15.15 -84.87
N LYS A 304 -32.27 14.38 -84.75
CA LYS A 304 -31.20 14.32 -85.76
C LYS A 304 -31.68 13.67 -87.07
N ASN A 305 -32.54 12.66 -87.00
CA ASN A 305 -33.15 12.04 -88.18
C ASN A 305 -34.10 13.02 -88.88
N ASP A 306 -34.92 13.76 -88.14
CA ASP A 306 -35.84 14.76 -88.71
C ASP A 306 -35.12 15.99 -89.25
N VAL A 307 -33.98 16.41 -88.67
CA VAL A 307 -33.08 17.39 -89.30
C VAL A 307 -32.53 16.85 -90.62
N MET A 308 -32.00 15.62 -90.66
CA MET A 308 -31.52 15.02 -91.92
C MET A 308 -32.64 14.84 -92.96
N ARG A 309 -33.88 14.57 -92.52
CA ARG A 309 -35.07 14.50 -93.38
C ARG A 309 -35.41 15.89 -93.94
N GLY A 310 -35.40 16.91 -93.09
CA GLY A 310 -35.61 18.31 -93.45
C GLY A 310 -34.55 18.84 -94.42
N ASP A 311 -33.28 18.48 -94.23
CA ASP A 311 -32.19 18.81 -95.16
C ASP A 311 -32.45 18.20 -96.55
N VAL A 312 -32.85 16.92 -96.62
CA VAL A 312 -33.20 16.22 -97.86
C VAL A 312 -34.45 16.83 -98.52
N GLU A 313 -35.50 17.12 -97.74
CA GLU A 313 -36.69 17.84 -98.22
C GLU A 313 -36.32 19.25 -98.75
N SER A 314 -35.40 19.96 -98.10
CA SER A 314 -34.93 21.28 -98.54
C SER A 314 -34.13 21.20 -99.85
N TYR A 315 -33.27 20.19 -100.00
CA TYR A 315 -32.50 19.95 -101.21
C TYR A 315 -33.40 19.65 -102.41
N TYR A 316 -34.40 18.78 -102.25
CA TYR A 316 -35.37 18.50 -103.30
C TYR A 316 -36.25 19.71 -103.61
N ASN A 317 -36.65 20.50 -102.61
CA ASN A 317 -37.39 21.75 -102.82
C ASN A 317 -36.56 22.80 -103.58
N LEU A 318 -35.28 22.98 -103.24
CA LEU A 318 -34.35 23.85 -103.96
C LEU A 318 -34.20 23.40 -105.41
N LYS A 319 -34.01 22.10 -105.66
CA LYS A 319 -33.94 21.55 -107.02
C LYS A 319 -35.24 21.75 -107.80
N ALA A 320 -36.39 21.56 -107.17
CA ALA A 320 -37.69 21.84 -107.75
C ALA A 320 -37.95 23.36 -107.94
N GLN A 321 -37.25 24.24 -107.22
CA GLN A 321 -37.27 25.68 -107.44
C GLN A 321 -36.37 26.06 -108.62
N GLU A 322 -35.18 25.47 -108.77
CA GLU A 322 -34.30 25.65 -109.95
C GLU A 322 -35.00 25.21 -111.25
N PHE A 323 -35.71 24.07 -111.25
CA PHE A 323 -36.51 23.67 -112.41
C PHE A 323 -37.64 24.67 -112.70
N ARG A 324 -38.27 25.26 -111.67
CA ARG A 324 -39.30 26.30 -111.83
C ARG A 324 -38.73 27.62 -112.35
N THR A 325 -37.57 28.08 -111.88
CA THR A 325 -36.93 29.33 -112.36
C THR A 325 -36.30 29.17 -113.75
N GLY A 326 -35.78 27.99 -114.07
CA GLY A 326 -35.38 27.64 -115.44
C GLY A 326 -36.58 27.69 -116.40
N ALA A 327 -37.71 27.09 -116.01
CA ALA A 327 -38.94 27.13 -116.79
C ALA A 327 -39.50 28.56 -116.95
N THR A 328 -39.51 29.41 -115.91
CA THR A 328 -39.99 30.80 -116.06
C THR A 328 -39.07 31.63 -116.94
N LYS A 329 -37.73 31.47 -116.85
CA LYS A 329 -36.80 32.14 -117.77
C LYS A 329 -37.06 31.73 -119.23
N GLN A 330 -37.14 30.43 -119.50
CA GLN A 330 -37.39 29.90 -120.85
C GLN A 330 -38.78 30.30 -121.38
N ASN A 331 -39.77 30.51 -120.48
CA ASN A 331 -41.09 31.03 -120.85
C ASN A 331 -41.06 32.54 -121.19
N MET A 332 -40.32 33.36 -120.43
CA MET A 332 -40.14 34.79 -120.74
C MET A 332 -39.43 35.00 -122.09
N GLU A 333 -38.39 34.21 -122.37
CA GLU A 333 -37.71 34.19 -123.67
C GLU A 333 -38.69 33.80 -124.81
N ASN A 334 -39.57 32.82 -124.56
CA ASN A 334 -40.63 32.45 -125.51
C ASN A 334 -41.70 33.53 -125.74
N VAL A 335 -42.04 34.33 -124.71
CA VAL A 335 -42.98 35.45 -124.85
C VAL A 335 -42.36 36.55 -125.72
N HIS A 336 -41.13 36.97 -125.42
CA HIS A 336 -40.42 37.99 -126.19
C HIS A 336 -40.28 37.62 -127.68
N VAL A 337 -39.95 36.35 -127.99
CA VAL A 337 -39.87 35.87 -129.38
C VAL A 337 -41.24 35.85 -130.07
N LYS A 338 -42.33 35.56 -129.36
CA LYS A 338 -43.69 35.60 -129.91
C LYS A 338 -44.17 37.02 -130.18
N GLU A 339 -43.78 38.00 -129.37
CA GLU A 339 -44.17 39.40 -129.56
C GLU A 339 -43.42 40.06 -130.71
N GLU A 340 -42.12 39.79 -130.85
CA GLU A 340 -41.34 40.10 -132.08
C GLU A 340 -41.99 39.46 -133.32
N GLN A 341 -42.34 38.18 -133.26
CA GLN A 341 -43.01 37.50 -134.39
C GLN A 341 -44.38 38.12 -134.70
N LYS A 342 -45.15 38.56 -133.70
CA LYS A 342 -46.46 39.20 -133.88
C LYS A 342 -46.32 40.57 -134.56
N ARG A 343 -45.33 41.37 -134.16
CA ARG A 343 -45.00 42.70 -134.73
C ARG A 343 -44.63 42.61 -136.21
N LEU A 344 -43.78 41.66 -136.57
CA LEU A 344 -43.40 41.41 -137.97
C LEU A 344 -44.59 40.91 -138.82
N ARG A 345 -45.49 40.10 -138.23
CA ARG A 345 -46.73 39.67 -138.91
C ARG A 345 -47.69 40.83 -139.17
N THR A 346 -47.86 41.78 -138.25
CA THR A 346 -48.71 42.96 -138.49
C THR A 346 -48.17 43.84 -139.61
N GLN A 347 -46.85 44.11 -139.63
CA GLN A 347 -46.22 44.87 -140.72
C GLN A 347 -46.36 44.18 -142.09
N MET A 348 -46.24 42.84 -142.12
CA MET A 348 -46.50 42.03 -143.32
C MET A 348 -47.98 42.01 -143.74
N SER A 349 -48.92 42.34 -142.84
CA SER A 349 -50.35 42.46 -143.17
C SER A 349 -50.65 43.82 -143.79
N GLU A 350 -50.21 44.91 -143.16
CA GLU A 350 -50.41 46.29 -143.67
C GLU A 350 -49.82 46.47 -145.08
N MET A 351 -48.66 45.87 -145.36
CA MET A 351 -48.02 45.92 -146.68
C MET A 351 -48.76 45.09 -147.75
N ARG A 352 -49.56 44.09 -147.36
CA ARG A 352 -50.41 43.30 -148.29
C ARG A 352 -51.74 43.98 -148.54
N GLU A 353 -52.34 44.57 -147.51
CA GLU A 353 -53.58 45.33 -147.60
C GLU A 353 -53.41 46.55 -148.52
N ARG A 354 -52.28 47.27 -148.40
CA ARG A 354 -51.91 48.35 -149.33
C ARG A 354 -51.65 47.89 -150.77
N LEU A 355 -51.30 46.62 -151.00
CA LEU A 355 -51.13 46.07 -152.34
C LEU A 355 -52.50 45.83 -153.00
N LEU A 356 -53.37 45.11 -152.28
CA LEU A 356 -54.76 44.82 -152.70
C LEU A 356 -55.55 46.11 -152.94
N ASP A 357 -55.34 47.14 -152.13
CA ASP A 357 -56.03 48.43 -152.26
C ASP A 357 -55.55 49.25 -153.49
N VAL A 358 -54.39 48.92 -154.09
CA VAL A 358 -53.93 49.48 -155.37
C VAL A 358 -54.40 48.61 -156.55
N GLU A 359 -54.31 47.28 -156.42
CA GLU A 359 -54.80 46.33 -157.43
C GLU A 359 -56.32 46.46 -157.66
N ALA A 360 -57.10 46.68 -156.59
CA ALA A 360 -58.53 46.95 -156.67
C ALA A 360 -58.84 48.20 -157.50
N LYS A 361 -58.11 49.30 -157.28
CA LYS A 361 -58.27 50.57 -158.02
C LYS A 361 -57.88 50.41 -159.50
N PHE A 362 -56.84 49.63 -159.81
CA PHE A 362 -56.48 49.29 -161.19
C PHE A 362 -57.61 48.50 -161.88
N SER A 363 -58.14 47.48 -161.19
CA SER A 363 -59.26 46.68 -161.72
C SER A 363 -60.56 47.46 -161.91
N ALA A 364 -60.76 48.57 -161.19
CA ALA A 364 -61.94 49.43 -161.36
C ALA A 364 -61.84 50.23 -162.68
N ALA A 365 -60.68 50.83 -162.95
CA ALA A 365 -60.44 51.59 -164.18
C ALA A 365 -60.55 50.72 -165.45
N ASP A 366 -60.08 49.47 -165.42
CA ASP A 366 -60.25 48.54 -166.56
C ASP A 366 -61.74 48.20 -166.83
N ARG A 367 -62.59 48.13 -165.79
CA ARG A 367 -64.04 47.85 -165.96
C ARG A 367 -64.77 49.01 -166.62
N GLU A 368 -64.51 50.25 -166.19
CA GLU A 368 -65.08 51.45 -166.84
C GLU A 368 -64.71 51.52 -168.33
N LEU A 369 -63.49 51.11 -168.68
CA LEU A 369 -62.98 51.09 -170.05
C LEU A 369 -63.67 50.03 -170.92
N ASP A 370 -64.02 48.87 -170.36
CA ASP A 370 -64.73 47.79 -171.07
C ASP A 370 -66.26 47.98 -171.14
N GLU A 371 -66.86 48.70 -170.18
CA GLU A 371 -68.27 49.10 -170.23
C GLU A 371 -68.51 50.15 -171.34
N LEU A 372 -67.67 51.17 -171.42
CA LEU A 372 -67.69 52.17 -172.51
C LEU A 372 -67.45 51.56 -173.90
N ARG A 373 -66.80 50.40 -173.99
CA ARG A 373 -66.66 49.64 -175.25
C ARG A 373 -67.95 48.91 -175.62
N ARG A 374 -68.58 48.20 -174.67
CA ARG A 374 -69.86 47.52 -174.91
C ARG A 374 -70.97 48.48 -175.32
N GLU A 375 -71.09 49.61 -174.62
CA GLU A 375 -72.14 50.61 -174.90
C GLU A 375 -72.01 51.24 -176.30
N ARG A 376 -70.82 51.19 -176.90
CA ARG A 376 -70.57 51.60 -178.30
C ARG A 376 -71.02 50.53 -179.29
N GLU A 377 -70.62 49.26 -179.07
CA GLU A 377 -71.01 48.17 -179.97
C GLU A 377 -72.53 47.90 -180.00
N GLU A 378 -73.24 48.09 -178.89
CA GLU A 378 -74.70 47.90 -178.88
C GLU A 378 -75.42 48.94 -179.74
N LYS A 379 -74.97 50.20 -179.72
CA LYS A 379 -75.52 51.29 -180.56
C LYS A 379 -75.24 51.05 -182.04
N ASP A 380 -74.07 50.49 -182.38
CA ASP A 380 -73.74 50.11 -183.76
C ASP A 380 -74.66 48.95 -184.25
N ARG A 381 -74.86 47.90 -183.45
CA ARG A 381 -75.78 46.78 -183.77
C ARG A 381 -77.25 47.21 -183.89
N GLU A 382 -77.69 48.18 -183.09
CA GLU A 382 -79.06 48.71 -183.16
C GLU A 382 -79.32 49.46 -184.48
N ASN A 383 -78.31 50.17 -184.99
CA ASN A 383 -78.39 50.87 -186.28
C ASN A 383 -78.37 49.90 -187.47
N GLU A 384 -77.57 48.83 -187.43
CA GLU A 384 -77.57 47.80 -188.48
C GLU A 384 -78.97 47.16 -188.65
N LYS A 385 -79.64 46.80 -187.56
CA LYS A 385 -81.02 46.26 -187.60
C LYS A 385 -82.01 47.21 -188.28
N LYS A 386 -82.05 48.47 -187.86
CA LYS A 386 -82.92 49.51 -188.46
C LYS A 386 -82.69 49.69 -189.95
N THR A 387 -81.46 49.44 -190.41
CA THR A 387 -81.10 49.50 -191.84
C THR A 387 -81.58 48.25 -192.60
N GLY A 388 -81.57 47.08 -191.96
CA GLY A 388 -82.17 45.84 -192.50
C GLY A 388 -83.68 45.92 -192.65
N ASP A 389 -84.39 46.32 -191.59
CA ASP A 389 -85.86 46.36 -191.53
C ASP A 389 -86.47 47.25 -192.63
N ASN A 390 -85.83 48.38 -192.94
CA ASN A 390 -86.27 49.31 -193.98
C ASN A 390 -86.05 48.74 -195.40
N ASN A 391 -84.95 48.00 -195.63
CA ASN A 391 -84.69 47.36 -196.92
C ASN A 391 -85.68 46.20 -197.20
N GLU A 392 -86.08 45.46 -196.17
CA GLU A 392 -87.08 44.38 -196.32
C GLU A 392 -88.48 44.93 -196.66
N GLN A 393 -88.84 46.11 -196.16
CA GLN A 393 -90.09 46.79 -196.53
C GLN A 393 -90.11 47.23 -198.00
N VAL A 394 -89.00 47.76 -198.52
CA VAL A 394 -88.89 48.12 -199.95
C VAL A 394 -89.05 46.89 -200.84
N LEU A 395 -88.46 45.75 -200.44
CA LEU A 395 -88.53 44.50 -201.20
C LEU A 395 -89.93 43.87 -201.15
N LYS A 396 -90.67 43.99 -200.04
CA LYS A 396 -92.09 43.59 -199.93
C LYS A 396 -92.99 44.41 -200.86
N LEU A 397 -92.86 45.74 -200.87
CA LEU A 397 -93.64 46.59 -201.79
C LEU A 397 -93.31 46.32 -203.28
N GLN A 398 -92.10 45.85 -203.58
CA GLN A 398 -91.69 45.36 -204.90
C GLN A 398 -92.12 43.91 -205.19
N LEU A 399 -92.68 43.17 -204.21
CA LEU A 399 -93.25 41.82 -204.34
C LEU A 399 -94.78 41.75 -204.16
N GLU A 400 -95.45 42.85 -203.80
CA GLU A 400 -96.91 43.00 -203.92
C GLU A 400 -97.31 43.37 -205.36
N MET A 401 -96.45 44.15 -206.03
CA MET A 401 -95.97 43.95 -207.41
C MET A 401 -96.96 43.71 -208.57
N GLU A 402 -96.35 43.27 -209.67
CA GLU A 402 -96.86 42.49 -210.78
C GLU A 402 -97.90 41.40 -210.45
N ALA A 403 -98.12 40.95 -209.21
CA ALA A 403 -99.26 40.11 -208.84
C ALA A 403 -100.55 40.95 -209.00
N GLY A 404 -100.51 42.15 -208.42
CA GLY A 404 -101.34 43.29 -208.78
C GLY A 404 -101.13 43.82 -210.21
N LEU A 405 -100.68 43.03 -211.20
CA LEU A 405 -100.85 43.33 -212.63
C LEU A 405 -101.29 42.10 -213.44
N VAL A 406 -100.60 40.96 -213.26
CA VAL A 406 -100.89 39.66 -213.86
C VAL A 406 -102.35 39.25 -213.68
N GLU A 407 -102.90 39.50 -212.48
CA GLU A 407 -104.00 38.67 -212.06
C GLU A 407 -105.38 39.04 -212.68
N LEU A 408 -105.86 40.28 -212.64
CA LEU A 408 -107.27 40.59 -213.00
C LEU A 408 -107.62 40.33 -214.48
N GLN A 409 -106.61 40.23 -215.35
CA GLN A 409 -106.72 39.75 -216.73
C GLN A 409 -107.58 38.46 -216.84
N MET A 410 -107.46 37.53 -215.89
CA MET A 410 -108.26 36.29 -215.87
C MET A 410 -109.69 36.46 -215.34
N ILE A 411 -110.05 37.53 -214.63
CA ILE A 411 -111.46 37.76 -214.22
C ILE A 411 -112.28 38.25 -215.42
N LEU A 412 -111.66 39.01 -216.32
CA LEU A 412 -112.28 39.44 -217.57
C LEU A 412 -112.62 38.23 -218.47
N ASP A 413 -111.72 37.24 -218.52
CA ASP A 413 -111.89 36.02 -219.34
C ASP A 413 -112.78 34.96 -218.65
N ALA A 414 -112.56 34.65 -217.37
CA ALA A 414 -113.11 33.43 -216.76
C ALA A 414 -114.62 33.44 -216.51
N LYS A 415 -115.24 34.60 -216.23
CA LYS A 415 -116.71 34.65 -216.01
C LYS A 415 -117.52 34.85 -217.30
N LEU A 416 -116.86 35.13 -218.42
CA LEU A 416 -117.43 34.93 -219.76
C LEU A 416 -117.59 33.43 -220.10
N GLN A 417 -117.09 32.52 -219.26
CA GLN A 417 -117.16 31.07 -219.47
C GLN A 417 -118.17 30.35 -218.57
N LEU A 418 -118.79 31.08 -217.62
CA LEU A 418 -119.82 30.60 -216.69
C LEU A 418 -120.86 31.72 -216.43
N GLU A 419 -121.63 32.23 -217.40
CA GLU A 419 -122.15 31.67 -218.66
C GLU A 419 -122.90 30.32 -218.54
N LEU A 420 -122.69 29.37 -219.45
CA LEU A 420 -123.78 28.59 -220.04
C LEU A 420 -124.28 27.39 -219.20
N GLU A 421 -123.64 27.04 -218.08
CA GLU A 421 -123.82 25.75 -217.41
C GLU A 421 -124.91 25.71 -216.31
N ILE A 422 -125.23 26.84 -215.67
CA ILE A 422 -126.36 26.88 -214.72
C ILE A 422 -127.72 26.80 -215.45
N ALA A 423 -127.73 27.07 -216.77
CA ALA A 423 -128.92 26.95 -217.62
C ALA A 423 -129.36 25.49 -217.87
N THR A 424 -128.54 24.49 -217.56
CA THR A 424 -128.79 23.09 -217.97
C THR A 424 -129.04 22.12 -216.80
N TYR A 425 -128.46 22.32 -215.61
CA TYR A 425 -128.46 21.28 -214.56
C TYR A 425 -129.45 21.45 -213.39
N LYS A 426 -130.31 22.49 -213.39
CA LYS A 426 -131.57 22.42 -212.62
C LYS A 426 -132.52 21.31 -213.13
N LYS A 427 -132.26 20.77 -214.32
CA LYS A 427 -133.11 19.87 -215.10
C LYS A 427 -133.11 18.39 -214.67
N LEU A 428 -132.48 18.04 -213.53
CA LEU A 428 -132.37 16.64 -213.08
C LEU A 428 -132.53 16.44 -211.56
N LEU A 429 -133.10 17.40 -210.83
CA LEU A 429 -133.31 17.30 -209.38
C LEU A 429 -134.76 16.98 -208.96
N GLU A 430 -135.69 16.93 -209.91
CA GLU A 430 -137.15 16.86 -209.68
C GLU A 430 -137.79 15.55 -210.19
N GLY A 431 -137.01 14.64 -210.78
CA GLY A 431 -137.52 13.54 -211.62
C GLY A 431 -137.86 12.25 -210.89
N GLU A 432 -136.84 11.53 -210.42
CA GLU A 432 -136.97 10.20 -209.81
C GLU A 432 -136.26 10.22 -208.44
N GLU A 433 -136.93 10.07 -207.29
CA GLU A 433 -138.17 9.31 -207.07
C GLU A 433 -137.99 7.89 -207.65
N THR A 434 -137.18 7.03 -207.03
CA THR A 434 -137.55 6.32 -205.79
C THR A 434 -136.35 5.47 -205.32
N ARG A 435 -136.21 4.96 -204.07
CA ARG A 435 -137.18 4.79 -202.98
C ARG A 435 -136.51 4.72 -201.57
N VAL A 436 -135.85 5.73 -200.99
CA VAL A 436 -135.69 7.18 -201.32
C VAL A 436 -134.38 7.73 -200.69
N SER A 437 -133.52 8.40 -201.49
CA SER A 437 -132.50 9.49 -201.24
C SER A 437 -131.66 9.58 -199.91
N LEU A 438 -130.30 9.62 -199.82
CA LEU A 438 -129.16 10.47 -200.36
C LEU A 438 -128.72 11.67 -199.44
N GLY A 439 -127.45 12.12 -199.27
CA GLY A 439 -126.08 11.56 -199.57
C GLY A 439 -124.85 12.55 -199.54
N VAL A 440 -123.67 12.12 -199.01
CA VAL A 440 -122.24 12.43 -199.42
C VAL A 440 -121.45 13.80 -199.12
N ILE A 441 -120.28 13.72 -198.43
CA ILE A 441 -118.83 14.22 -198.58
C ILE A 441 -118.30 15.58 -199.31
N LYS A 442 -117.35 16.39 -198.68
CA LYS A 442 -116.14 17.33 -199.08
C LYS A 442 -116.08 18.68 -199.98
N GLU A 443 -115.20 19.70 -199.60
CA GLU A 443 -114.15 20.69 -200.25
C GLU A 443 -114.33 21.88 -201.38
N ALA A 444 -113.60 23.11 -201.40
CA ALA A 444 -113.37 24.21 -202.53
C ALA A 444 -112.58 25.64 -202.26
N THR A 445 -112.03 26.51 -203.25
CA THR A 445 -111.27 27.90 -203.11
C THR A 445 -110.88 28.93 -204.34
N GLY A 446 -110.69 30.33 -204.23
CA GLY A 446 -109.61 31.29 -204.87
C GLY A 446 -109.77 32.66 -205.79
N GLY A 447 -108.95 33.81 -205.67
CA GLY A 447 -108.35 34.77 -206.77
C GLY A 447 -108.45 36.41 -207.01
N ARG A 448 -107.33 37.20 -207.38
CA ARG A 448 -107.01 38.33 -208.47
C ARG A 448 -107.36 39.93 -208.45
N GLY A 449 -106.73 41.12 -208.92
CA GLY A 449 -105.44 41.82 -209.53
C GLY A 449 -105.43 43.39 -210.10
N ASN A 450 -104.33 44.07 -210.68
CA ASN A 450 -104.03 45.41 -211.49
C ASN A 450 -103.45 46.83 -210.87
N SER A 451 -102.66 47.91 -211.35
CA SER A 451 -102.09 48.65 -212.63
C SER A 451 -100.81 49.72 -212.56
N THR A 452 -100.56 50.85 -213.38
CA THR A 452 -99.20 51.68 -213.58
C THR A 452 -98.99 53.27 -213.98
N LYS A 453 -97.72 53.88 -213.93
CA LYS A 453 -96.92 55.03 -214.68
C LYS A 453 -96.64 56.57 -214.25
N LYS A 454 -95.33 57.01 -214.13
CA LYS A 454 -94.58 58.34 -214.41
C LYS A 454 -94.29 59.53 -213.41
N LEU A 455 -93.01 60.00 -213.42
CA LEU A 455 -92.37 61.33 -213.09
C LEU A 455 -92.30 61.90 -211.63
N LYS A 456 -91.12 62.11 -211.02
CA LYS A 456 -89.85 61.37 -211.16
C LYS A 456 -88.94 61.53 -209.93
#